data_AF-A0A2V9MD66-F1
#
_entry.id   AF-A0A2V9MD66-F1
#
_cell.length_a   1.000
_cell.length_b   1.000
_cell.length_c   1.000
_cell.angle_alpha   90.00
_cell.angle_beta   90.00
_cell.angle_gamma   90.00
#
_symmetry.space_group_name_H-M   'P 1'
#
loop_
_entity.id
_entity.type
_entity.pdbx_description
1 polymer ?
#
loop_
_entity_poly.entity_id
_entity_poly.type
_entity_poly.pdbx_seq_one_letter_code
_entity_poly.pdbx_strand_id
1 'polypeptide(L)'
;DQMASACAWGTGCQALVYLTDVAGVLGGNGTTVRSAGPAEIEDLRNRHVITGGMLPKTLSCLEALERGVPSVYVLPGASPGVRRRVVDGTLSEGTCISKNDK
;
A
#
# COMPACT_ATOMS: atom_id res chain seq x y z
N ASP A 1 10.38 5.88 -1.69
CA ASP A 1 8.91 5.93 -1.44
C ASP A 1 8.35 7.34 -1.45
N GLN A 2 8.91 8.26 -0.66
CA GLN A 2 8.49 9.67 -0.60
C GLN A 2 8.47 10.37 -1.98
N MET A 3 9.50 10.18 -2.80
CA MET A 3 9.52 10.74 -4.17
C MET A 3 8.36 10.21 -5.03
N ALA A 4 8.06 8.91 -4.94
CA ALA A 4 6.96 8.31 -5.69
C ALA A 4 5.60 8.83 -5.19
N SER A 5 5.44 9.00 -3.87
CA SER A 5 4.27 9.64 -3.28
C SER A 5 4.11 11.08 -3.78
N ALA A 6 5.18 11.88 -3.73
CA ALA A 6 5.21 13.25 -4.25
C ALA A 6 4.75 13.35 -5.71
N CYS A 7 5.29 12.48 -6.57
CA CYS A 7 4.85 12.40 -7.96
C CYS A 7 3.38 11.98 -8.08
N ALA A 8 2.93 11.01 -7.30
CA ALA A 8 1.57 10.48 -7.36
C ALA A 8 0.52 11.56 -7.08
N TRP A 9 0.64 12.26 -5.96
CA TRP A 9 -0.30 13.34 -5.65
C TRP A 9 -0.07 14.58 -6.51
N GLY A 10 1.18 14.89 -6.89
CA GLY A 10 1.49 16.00 -7.78
C GLY A 10 0.93 15.84 -9.21
N THR A 11 0.73 14.60 -9.66
CA THR A 11 0.16 14.27 -10.98
C THR A 11 -1.33 13.94 -10.94
N GLY A 12 -1.93 13.82 -9.75
CA GLY A 12 -3.34 13.45 -9.61
C GLY A 12 -3.64 12.01 -10.04
N CYS A 13 -2.74 11.06 -9.77
CA CYS A 13 -2.95 9.67 -10.19
C CYS A 13 -4.12 9.00 -9.44
N GLN A 14 -4.76 8.03 -10.10
CA GLN A 14 -5.85 7.25 -9.49
C GLN A 14 -5.36 6.17 -8.54
N ALA A 15 -4.12 5.70 -8.73
CA ALA A 15 -3.50 4.69 -7.90
C ALA A 15 -1.98 4.87 -7.87
N LEU A 16 -1.39 4.64 -6.69
CA LEU A 16 0.05 4.50 -6.51
C LEU A 16 0.38 3.03 -6.20
N VAL A 17 1.42 2.48 -6.83
CA VAL A 17 1.83 1.09 -6.63
C VAL A 17 3.27 1.02 -6.16
N TYR A 18 3.49 0.46 -4.97
CA TYR A 18 4.79 0.05 -4.46
C TYR A 18 5.02 -1.43 -4.76
N LEU A 19 6.04 -1.71 -5.57
CA LEU A 19 6.54 -3.07 -5.79
C LEU A 19 7.64 -3.37 -4.77
N THR A 20 7.49 -4.46 -4.04
CA THR A 20 8.38 -4.82 -2.93
C THR A 20 8.85 -6.27 -3.03
N ASP A 21 9.84 -6.63 -2.24
CA ASP A 21 10.33 -8.00 -2.05
C ASP A 21 9.47 -8.82 -1.06
N VAL A 22 8.53 -8.19 -0.35
CA VAL A 22 7.58 -8.85 0.54
C VAL A 22 6.18 -8.94 -0.07
N ALA A 23 5.36 -9.85 0.48
CA ALA A 23 4.03 -10.14 -0.03
C ALA A 23 3.01 -8.99 0.13
N GLY A 24 3.26 -8.04 1.04
CA GLY A 24 2.39 -6.90 1.35
C GLY A 24 2.62 -6.40 2.78
N VAL A 25 1.67 -5.66 3.33
CA VAL A 25 1.67 -5.28 4.74
C VAL A 25 1.21 -6.48 5.57
N LEU A 26 2.02 -6.89 6.54
CA LEU A 26 1.68 -7.99 7.44
C LEU A 26 0.84 -7.47 8.62
N GLY A 27 -0.21 -8.21 8.95
CA GLY A 27 -1.00 -8.01 10.16
C GLY A 27 -0.35 -8.67 11.38
N GLY A 28 -0.95 -8.48 12.56
CA GLY A 28 -0.42 -9.02 13.82
C GLY A 28 -0.36 -10.55 13.88
N ASN A 29 -1.05 -11.24 12.98
CA ASN A 29 -1.02 -12.70 12.81
C ASN A 29 0.05 -13.18 11.81
N GLY A 30 0.87 -12.28 11.26
CA GLY A 30 1.89 -12.59 10.25
C GLY A 30 1.33 -12.85 8.84
N THR A 31 0.03 -12.66 8.61
CA THR A 31 -0.59 -12.80 7.29
C THR A 31 -0.67 -11.45 6.57
N THR A 32 -0.66 -11.47 5.24
CA THR A 32 -0.80 -10.24 4.45
C THR A 32 -2.21 -9.70 4.55
N VAL A 33 -2.32 -8.42 4.95
CA VAL A 33 -3.59 -7.69 4.96
C VAL A 33 -3.98 -7.39 3.51
N ARG A 34 -5.18 -7.79 3.09
CA ARG A 34 -5.63 -7.63 1.69
C ARG A 34 -6.13 -6.22 1.38
N SER A 35 -6.91 -5.67 2.30
CA SER A 35 -7.43 -4.30 2.26
C SER A 35 -7.24 -3.69 3.63
N ALA A 36 -6.83 -2.42 3.68
CA ALA A 36 -6.68 -1.69 4.93
C ALA A 36 -7.09 -0.23 4.75
N GLY A 37 -7.79 0.31 5.75
CA GLY A 37 -8.01 1.75 5.88
C GLY A 37 -6.80 2.48 6.47
N PRO A 38 -6.71 3.81 6.35
CA PRO A 38 -5.67 4.61 7.00
C PRO A 38 -5.60 4.37 8.52
N ALA A 39 -6.76 4.26 9.18
CA ALA A 39 -6.84 4.01 10.62
C ALA A 39 -6.30 2.63 11.02
N GLU A 40 -6.47 1.62 10.17
CA GLU A 40 -5.97 0.27 10.43
C GLU A 40 -4.45 0.21 10.27
N ILE A 41 -3.90 0.91 9.27
CA ILE A 41 -2.45 1.06 9.11
C ILE A 41 -1.83 1.80 10.31
N GLU A 42 -2.50 2.84 10.80
CA GLU A 42 -2.14 3.56 12.03
C GLU A 42 -2.15 2.63 13.26
N ASP A 43 -3.19 1.81 13.44
CA ASP A 43 -3.26 0.84 14.55
C ASP A 43 -2.12 -0.19 14.47
N LEU A 44 -1.90 -0.79 13.30
CA LEU A 44 -0.82 -1.76 13.08
C LEU A 44 0.57 -1.15 13.38
N ARG A 45 0.74 0.14 13.11
CA ARG A 45 1.96 0.88 13.46
C ARG A 45 2.09 1.08 14.96
N ASN A 46 1.04 1.55 15.63
CA ASN A 46 1.04 1.81 17.07
C ASN A 46 1.25 0.52 17.88
N ARG A 47 0.74 -0.60 17.36
CA ARG A 47 0.97 -1.95 17.92
C ARG A 47 2.34 -2.54 17.59
N HIS A 48 3.22 -1.79 16.93
CA HIS A 48 4.56 -2.22 16.52
C HIS A 48 4.57 -3.50 15.66
N VAL A 49 3.48 -3.75 14.91
CA VAL A 49 3.39 -4.85 13.94
C VAL A 49 4.16 -4.47 12.67
N ILE A 50 3.95 -3.25 12.19
CA ILE A 50 4.71 -2.70 11.06
C ILE A 50 6.07 -2.23 11.56
N THR A 51 7.14 -2.87 11.10
CA THR A 51 8.51 -2.61 11.55
C THR A 51 9.48 -2.42 10.38
N GLY A 52 10.70 -1.98 10.71
CA GLY A 52 11.81 -1.83 9.75
C GLY A 52 11.46 -0.92 8.57
N GLY A 53 11.88 -1.34 7.37
CA GLY A 53 11.67 -0.57 6.13
C GLY A 53 10.21 -0.49 5.66
N MET A 54 9.27 -1.19 6.29
CA MET A 54 7.84 -1.08 6.01
C MET A 54 7.20 0.13 6.71
N LEU A 55 7.80 0.59 7.81
CA LEU A 55 7.36 1.79 8.52
C LEU A 55 7.40 3.06 7.64
N PRO A 56 8.53 3.43 6.99
CA PRO A 56 8.56 4.59 6.09
C PRO A 56 7.70 4.40 4.83
N LYS A 57 7.49 3.16 4.38
CA LYS A 57 6.59 2.85 3.23
C LYS A 57 5.15 3.17 3.57
N THR A 58 4.66 2.66 4.68
CA THR A 58 3.27 2.87 5.11
C THR A 58 3.00 4.32 5.45
N LEU A 59 3.96 5.06 6.02
CA LEU A 59 3.87 6.52 6.16
C LEU A 59 3.71 7.23 4.80
N SER A 60 4.51 6.85 3.81
CA SER A 60 4.42 7.40 2.45
C SER A 60 3.07 7.07 1.79
N CYS A 61 2.51 5.88 2.04
CA CYS A 61 1.15 5.52 1.60
C CYS A 61 0.10 6.43 2.22
N LEU A 62 0.15 6.64 3.55
CA LEU A 62 -0.79 7.49 4.26
C LEU A 62 -0.72 8.94 3.76
N GLU A 63 0.48 9.47 3.54
CA GLU A 63 0.66 10.80 2.96
C GLU A 63 0.05 10.90 1.56
N ALA A 64 0.28 9.91 0.69
CA ALA A 64 -0.31 9.89 -0.65
C ALA A 64 -1.85 9.94 -0.60
N LEU A 65 -2.45 9.13 0.29
CA LEU A 65 -3.90 9.11 0.50
C LEU A 65 -4.42 10.44 1.05
N GLU A 66 -3.71 11.02 2.02
CA GLU A 66 -4.04 12.33 2.59
C GLU A 66 -4.06 13.42 1.51
N ARG A 67 -3.08 13.39 0.60
CA ARG A 67 -2.90 14.32 -0.51
C ARG A 67 -3.82 14.09 -1.71
N GLY A 68 -4.74 13.11 -1.62
CA GLY A 68 -5.80 12.91 -2.61
C GLY A 68 -5.59 11.77 -3.60
N VAL A 69 -4.53 10.96 -3.46
CA VAL A 69 -4.43 9.70 -4.20
C VAL A 69 -5.53 8.76 -3.68
N PRO A 70 -6.41 8.20 -4.53
CA PRO A 70 -7.53 7.38 -4.07
C PRO A 70 -7.11 6.07 -3.38
N SER A 71 -6.11 5.39 -3.94
CA SER A 71 -5.67 4.07 -3.49
C SER A 71 -4.16 3.89 -3.63
N VAL A 72 -3.57 3.18 -2.68
CA VAL A 72 -2.16 2.79 -2.72
C VAL A 72 -2.05 1.27 -2.60
N TYR A 73 -1.30 0.63 -3.50
CA TYR A 73 -1.09 -0.81 -3.51
C TYR A 73 0.34 -1.15 -3.10
N VAL A 74 0.50 -2.10 -2.19
CA VAL A 74 1.79 -2.69 -1.82
C VAL A 74 1.80 -4.13 -2.30
N LEU A 75 2.59 -4.42 -3.34
CA LEU A 75 2.54 -5.69 -4.07
C LEU A 75 3.91 -6.37 -4.15
N PRO A 76 3.95 -7.71 -4.23
CA PRO A 76 5.19 -8.44 -4.47
C PRO A 76 5.66 -8.23 -5.92
N GLY A 77 6.79 -7.53 -6.08
CA GLY A 77 7.36 -7.18 -7.38
C GLY A 77 7.88 -8.36 -8.19
N ALA A 78 8.21 -9.47 -7.51
CA ALA A 78 8.65 -10.70 -8.15
C ALA A 78 7.49 -11.53 -8.74
N SER A 79 6.24 -11.18 -8.44
CA SER A 79 5.10 -11.96 -8.91
C SER A 79 4.88 -11.77 -10.42
N PRO A 80 4.84 -12.86 -11.22
CA PRO A 80 4.73 -12.77 -12.68
C PRO A 80 3.46 -12.00 -13.09
N GLY A 81 3.60 -10.98 -13.93
CA GLY A 81 2.45 -10.24 -14.46
C GLY A 81 1.76 -9.29 -13.46
N VAL A 82 2.36 -9.02 -12.28
CA VAL A 82 1.78 -8.12 -11.26
C VAL A 82 1.36 -6.76 -11.83
N ARG A 83 2.18 -6.18 -12.71
CA ARG A 83 1.91 -4.88 -13.35
C ARG A 83 0.62 -4.91 -14.19
N ARG A 84 0.40 -6.00 -14.93
CA ARG A 84 -0.82 -6.20 -15.72
C ARG A 84 -2.03 -6.39 -14.81
N ARG A 85 -1.91 -7.20 -13.76
CA ARG A 85 -3.00 -7.44 -12.81
C ARG A 85 -3.48 -6.18 -12.10
N VAL A 86 -2.58 -5.23 -11.82
CA VAL A 86 -2.98 -3.91 -11.29
C VAL A 86 -3.92 -3.21 -12.26
N VAL A 87 -3.52 -3.11 -13.54
CA VAL A 87 -4.29 -2.41 -14.57
C VAL A 87 -5.63 -3.10 -14.82
N ASP A 88 -5.62 -4.43 -14.85
CA ASP A 88 -6.79 -5.25 -15.11
C ASP A 88 -7.72 -5.36 -13.87
N GLY A 89 -7.31 -4.86 -12.70
CA GLY A 89 -8.08 -4.97 -11.45
C GLY A 89 -8.20 -6.40 -10.91
N THR A 90 -7.31 -7.31 -11.31
CA THR A 90 -7.36 -8.75 -11.00
C THR A 90 -6.37 -9.17 -9.91
N LEU A 91 -6.05 -8.25 -8.98
CA LEU A 91 -5.08 -8.49 -7.92
C LEU A 91 -5.60 -9.52 -6.90
N SER A 92 -4.91 -10.65 -6.78
CA SER A 92 -5.18 -11.70 -5.78
C SER A 92 -4.21 -11.69 -4.59
N GLU A 93 -3.14 -10.88 -4.65
CA GLU A 93 -2.05 -10.80 -3.66
C GLU A 93 -1.70 -9.34 -3.34
N GLY A 94 -0.96 -9.09 -2.26
CA GLY A 94 -0.64 -7.74 -1.80
C GLY A 94 -1.65 -7.10 -0.85
N THR A 95 -1.43 -5.82 -0.58
CA THR A 95 -2.28 -4.97 0.26
C THR A 95 -2.77 -3.78 -0.55
N CYS A 96 -4.08 -3.53 -0.54
CA CYS A 96 -4.69 -2.28 -0.97
C CYS A 96 -4.93 -1.39 0.24
N ILE A 97 -4.49 -0.13 0.19
CA ILE A 97 -4.76 0.87 1.21
C ILE A 97 -5.59 1.98 0.57
N SER A 98 -6.82 2.19 1.04
CA SER A 98 -7.75 3.19 0.49
C SER A 98 -8.61 3.83 1.56
N LYS A 99 -9.05 5.07 1.34
CA LYS A 99 -9.95 5.81 2.27
C LYS A 99 -11.39 5.27 2.30
N ASN A 100 -11.79 4.50 1.29
CA ASN A 100 -13.10 3.88 1.22
C ASN A 100 -12.98 2.40 1.51
N ASP A 101 -13.50 1.98 2.67
CA ASP A 101 -13.98 0.62 2.89
C ASP A 101 -15.40 0.55 2.29
N LYS A 102 -15.51 0.04 1.06
CA LYS A 102 -16.75 -0.55 0.55
C LYS A 102 -16.43 -1.87 -0.11
#